data_AF-A0A2G2K696-F1
#
_entry.id   AF-A0A2G2K696-F1
#
_cell.length_a   1.000
_cell.length_b   1.000
_cell.length_c   1.000
_cell.angle_alpha   90.00
_cell.angle_beta   90.00
_cell.angle_gamma   90.00
#
_symmetry.space_group_name_H-M   'P 1'
#
loop_
_entity.id
_entity.type
_entity.pdbx_description
1 polymer ?
#
loop_
_entity_poly.entity_id
_entity_poly.type
_entity_poly.pdbx_seq_one_letter_code
_entity_poly.pdbx_strand_id
1 'polypeptide(L)'
;MSENTINGALRHLGYTSIGFTGHGFRSMASTILNGKSWNRDVIERQLAHVEGNSVRAAYNYAEHLEERRRMMQWWADYLDELRASP
;
A
#
# COMPACT_ATOMS: atom_id res chain seq x y z
N MET A 1 -4.84 9.30 11.13
CA MET A 1 -3.46 9.36 11.65
C MET A 1 -2.68 10.37 10.84
N SER A 2 -1.87 11.22 11.48
CA SER A 2 -1.06 12.20 10.73
C SER A 2 0.21 11.55 10.18
N GLU A 3 0.74 12.09 9.08
CA GLU A 3 2.03 11.67 8.51
C GLU A 3 3.17 11.75 9.53
N ASN A 4 3.13 12.77 10.41
CA ASN A 4 4.10 12.95 11.48
C ASN A 4 4.07 11.81 12.52
N THR A 5 2.90 11.24 12.82
CA THR A 5 2.79 10.08 13.72
C THR A 5 3.46 8.85 13.11
N ILE A 6 3.22 8.57 11.82
CA ILE A 6 3.82 7.42 11.13
C ILE A 6 5.33 7.61 10.99
N ASN A 7 5.78 8.79 10.53
CA ASN A 7 7.20 9.10 10.42
C ASN A 7 7.89 9.09 11.80
N GLY A 8 7.20 9.48 12.87
CA GLY A 8 7.69 9.35 14.24
C GLY A 8 7.92 7.89 14.65
N ALA A 9 6.98 7.00 14.36
CA ALA A 9 7.13 5.57 14.63
C ALA A 9 8.26 4.94 13.82
N LEU A 10 8.37 5.26 12.52
CA LEU A 10 9.46 4.79 11.66
C LEU A 10 10.83 5.23 12.18
N ARG A 11 10.91 6.44 12.74
CA ARG A 11 12.15 6.92 13.37
C ARG A 11 12.55 6.08 14.58
N HIS A 12 11.59 5.74 15.45
CA HIS A 12 11.84 4.89 16.61
C HIS A 12 12.26 3.47 16.24
N LEU A 13 11.80 2.96 15.09
CA LEU A 13 12.19 1.66 14.54
C LEU A 13 13.57 1.67 13.85
N GLY A 14 14.26 2.81 13.81
CA GLY A 14 15.62 2.91 13.25
C GLY A 14 15.67 3.22 11.75
N TYR A 15 14.53 3.42 11.08
CA TYR A 15 14.48 3.74 9.64
C TYR A 15 14.90 5.19 9.32
N THR A 16 15.27 5.99 10.32
CA THR A 16 15.72 7.39 10.15
C THR A 16 16.99 7.52 9.31
N SER A 17 17.96 6.61 9.49
CA SER A 17 19.29 6.71 8.86
C SER A 17 19.26 6.53 7.34
N ILE A 18 18.20 5.88 6.83
CA ILE A 18 18.00 5.63 5.40
C ILE A 18 17.00 6.60 4.76
N GLY A 19 16.52 7.62 5.51
CA GLY A 19 15.59 8.63 4.99
C GLY A 19 14.21 8.09 4.59
N PHE A 20 13.82 6.91 5.09
CA PHE A 20 12.60 6.25 4.67
C PHE A 20 11.37 6.83 5.39
N THR A 21 10.32 7.13 4.63
CA THR A 21 9.11 7.79 5.13
C THR A 21 7.87 6.93 4.90
N GLY A 22 6.75 7.30 5.52
CA GLY A 22 5.46 6.68 5.24
C GLY A 22 5.02 6.79 3.77
N HIS A 23 5.50 7.82 3.04
CA HIS A 23 5.30 7.90 1.59
C HIS A 23 6.16 6.88 0.85
N GLY A 24 7.43 6.72 1.24
CA GLY A 24 8.32 5.68 0.68
C GLY A 24 7.76 4.27 0.80
N PHE A 25 7.14 3.93 1.94
CA PHE A 25 6.42 2.66 2.11
C PHE A 25 5.29 2.47 1.08
N ARG A 26 4.47 3.51 0.85
CA ARG A 26 3.37 3.44 -0.11
C ARG A 26 3.87 3.27 -1.54
N SER A 27 4.91 4.00 -1.92
CA SER A 27 5.53 3.88 -3.25
C SER A 27 6.08 2.47 -3.48
N MET A 28 6.79 1.92 -2.51
CA MET A 28 7.32 0.55 -2.57
C MET A 28 6.20 -0.50 -2.68
N ALA A 29 5.17 -0.40 -1.85
CA ALA A 29 4.02 -1.30 -1.91
C ALA A 29 3.31 -1.24 -3.26
N SER A 30 3.12 -0.03 -3.82
CA SER A 30 2.54 0.15 -5.14
C SER A 30 3.34 -0.55 -6.23
N THR A 31 4.68 -0.40 -6.24
CA THR A 31 5.55 -1.05 -7.21
C THR A 31 5.45 -2.57 -7.15
N ILE A 32 5.49 -3.16 -5.96
CA ILE A 32 5.42 -4.62 -5.80
C ILE A 32 4.07 -5.16 -6.26
N LEU A 33 2.97 -4.52 -5.84
CA LEU A 33 1.61 -4.98 -6.19
C LEU A 33 1.34 -4.86 -7.70
N ASN A 34 1.81 -3.78 -8.34
CA ASN A 34 1.74 -3.65 -9.80
C ASN A 34 2.58 -4.73 -10.50
N GLY A 35 3.77 -5.04 -9.99
CA GLY A 35 4.63 -6.12 -10.52
C GLY A 35 4.03 -7.53 -10.38
N LYS A 36 3.01 -7.69 -9.52
CA LYS A 36 2.26 -8.94 -9.33
C LYS A 36 0.93 -8.96 -10.08
N SER A 37 0.70 -7.98 -10.97
CA SER A 37 -0.47 -7.89 -11.83
C SER A 37 -1.80 -7.77 -11.08
N TRP A 38 -1.80 -7.22 -9.86
CA TRP A 38 -3.05 -6.84 -9.19
C TRP A 38 -3.75 -5.71 -9.96
N ASN A 39 -5.08 -5.68 -9.90
CA ASN A 39 -5.85 -4.63 -10.55
C ASN A 39 -5.46 -3.25 -9.99
N ARG A 40 -5.09 -2.33 -10.88
CA ARG A 40 -4.68 -0.98 -10.52
C ARG A 40 -5.74 -0.26 -9.67
N ASP A 41 -7.01 -0.36 -10.02
CA ASP A 41 -8.09 0.32 -9.29
C ASP A 41 -8.20 -0.21 -7.84
N VAL A 42 -7.82 -1.47 -7.60
CA VAL A 42 -7.77 -2.09 -6.27
C VAL A 42 -6.56 -1.60 -5.47
N ILE A 43 -5.40 -1.46 -6.12
CA ILE A 43 -4.18 -0.91 -5.51
C ILE A 43 -4.41 0.55 -5.07
N GLU A 44 -4.93 1.40 -5.98
CA GLU A 44 -5.16 2.82 -5.69
C GLU A 44 -6.16 3.00 -4.53
N ARG A 45 -7.24 2.21 -4.51
CA ARG A 45 -8.19 2.20 -3.39
C ARG A 45 -7.54 1.78 -2.07
N GLN A 46 -6.63 0.81 -2.08
CA GLN A 46 -5.95 0.36 -0.87
C GLN A 46 -4.93 1.38 -0.35
N LEU A 47 -4.31 2.14 -1.25
CA LEU A 47 -3.39 3.23 -0.89
C LEU A 47 -4.13 4.51 -0.44
N ALA A 48 -5.47 4.49 -0.44
CA ALA A 48 -6.33 5.63 -0.18
C ALA A 48 -6.01 6.82 -1.08
N HIS A 49 -5.58 6.55 -2.31
CA HIS A 49 -5.38 7.58 -3.31
C HIS A 49 -6.75 8.06 -3.81
N VAL A 50 -6.87 9.38 -3.96
CA VAL A 50 -8.06 9.98 -4.55
C VAL A 50 -8.02 9.70 -6.06
N GLU A 51 -9.09 9.12 -6.59
CA GLU A 51 -9.23 8.91 -8.04
C GLU A 51 -9.21 10.26 -8.75
N GLY A 52 -8.13 10.53 -9.50
CA GLY A 52 -7.93 11.80 -10.20
C GLY A 52 -8.84 11.98 -11.42
N ASN A 53 -9.46 10.89 -11.91
CA ASN A 53 -10.38 10.93 -13.03
C ASN A 53 -11.83 11.00 -12.51
N SER A 54 -12.38 12.21 -12.46
CA SER A 54 -13.76 12.48 -12.00
C SER A 54 -14.83 11.68 -12.76
N VAL A 55 -14.58 11.32 -14.02
CA VAL A 55 -15.50 10.49 -14.81
C VAL A 55 -15.46 9.05 -14.31
N ARG A 56 -14.28 8.43 -14.13
CA ARG A 56 -14.19 7.05 -13.60
C ARG A 56 -14.71 6.97 -12.16
N ALA A 57 -14.43 7.98 -11.34
CA ALA A 57 -14.94 8.06 -9.97
C ALA A 57 -16.48 8.08 -9.91
N ALA A 58 -17.14 8.72 -10.87
CA ALA A 58 -18.60 8.81 -10.93
C ALA A 58 -19.31 7.50 -11.29
N TYR A 59 -18.60 6.54 -11.91
CA TYR A 59 -19.16 5.25 -12.34
C TYR A 59 -18.62 4.05 -11.56
N ASN A 60 -17.45 4.15 -10.94
CA ASN A 60 -16.85 3.06 -10.17
C ASN A 60 -17.25 3.15 -8.69
N TYR A 61 -18.47 2.68 -8.38
CA TYR A 61 -18.94 2.48 -7.00
C TYR A 61 -18.46 1.15 -6.40
N ALA A 62 -17.81 0.29 -7.19
CA ALA A 62 -17.37 -1.02 -6.72
C ALA A 62 -16.20 -0.84 -5.75
N GLU A 63 -16.41 -1.11 -4.47
CA GLU A 63 -15.35 -1.03 -3.45
C GLU A 63 -14.27 -2.11 -3.62
N HIS A 64 -14.51 -3.10 -4.49
CA HIS A 64 -13.65 -4.26 -4.73
C HIS A 64 -13.20 -4.96 -3.44
N LEU A 65 -14.04 -4.98 -2.40
CA LEU A 65 -13.68 -5.44 -1.05
C LEU A 65 -13.10 -6.85 -1.03
N GLU A 66 -13.69 -7.78 -1.78
CA GLU A 66 -13.20 -9.17 -1.85
C GLU A 66 -11.82 -9.26 -2.49
N GLU A 67 -11.56 -8.46 -3.53
CA GLU A 67 -10.25 -8.40 -4.18
C GLU A 67 -9.21 -7.72 -3.29
N ARG A 68 -9.59 -6.64 -2.61
CA ARG A 68 -8.76 -5.97 -1.60
C ARG A 68 -8.40 -6.90 -0.44
N ARG A 69 -9.33 -7.72 0.03
CA ARG A 69 -9.07 -8.71 1.09
C ARG A 69 -8.05 -9.74 0.62
N ARG A 70 -8.23 -10.31 -0.58
CA ARG A 70 -7.27 -11.26 -1.17
C ARG A 70 -5.89 -10.63 -1.35
N MET A 71 -5.83 -9.39 -1.81
CA MET A 71 -4.58 -8.65 -1.99
C MET A 71 -3.86 -8.42 -0.65
N MET A 72 -4.58 -8.04 0.40
CA MET A 72 -4.00 -7.83 1.72
C MET A 72 -3.55 -9.14 2.38
N GLN A 73 -4.25 -10.24 2.14
CA GLN A 73 -3.80 -11.56 2.59
C GLN A 73 -2.49 -11.95 1.88
N TRP A 74 -2.46 -11.84 0.55
CA TRP A 74 -1.25 -12.10 -0.22
C TRP A 74 -0.07 -11.23 0.23
N TRP A 75 -0.33 -9.95 0.53
CA TRP A 75 0.68 -9.04 1.07
C TRP A 75 1.23 -9.51 2.41
N ALA A 76 0.37 -9.98 3.32
CA ALA A 76 0.79 -10.53 4.60
C ALA A 76 1.68 -11.77 4.41
N ASP A 77 1.24 -12.70 3.56
CA ASP A 77 1.98 -13.93 3.26
C ASP A 77 3.37 -13.61 2.67
N TYR A 78 3.45 -12.65 1.75
CA TYR A 78 4.71 -12.16 1.19
C TYR A 78 5.67 -11.60 2.25
N LEU A 79 5.16 -10.83 3.22
CA LEU A 79 5.97 -10.30 4.31
C LEU A 79 6.47 -11.41 5.25
N ASP A 80 5.62 -12.41 5.52
CA ASP A 80 6.00 -13.56 6.33
C ASP A 80 7.09 -14.41 5.64
N GLU A 81 7.00 -14.60 4.33
CA GLU A 81 8.04 -15.26 3.52
C GLU A 81 9.38 -14.50 3.59
N LEU A 82 9.35 -13.16 3.43
CA LEU A 82 10.55 -12.34 3.55
C LEU A 82 11.18 -12.41 4.94
N ARG A 83 10.34 -12.44 5.98
CA ARG A 83 10.80 -12.56 7.37
C ARG A 83 11.41 -13.94 7.66
N ALA A 84 10.85 -15.00 7.07
CA ALA A 84 11.34 -16.37 7.24
C ALA A 84 12.58 -16.68 6.40
N SER A 85 12.88 -15.86 5.39
CA SER A 85 14.05 -16.00 4.54
C SER A 85 15.31 -15.48 5.28
N PRO A 86 16.37 -16.31 5.42
CA PRO A 86 17.59 -15.96 6.15
C PRO A 86 18.46 -14.91 5.45
#